data_AF-A0A9D2NVY4-F1
#
_entry.id   AF-A0A9D2NVY4-F1
#
_cell.length_a   1.000
_cell.length_b   1.000
_cell.length_c   1.000
_cell.angle_alpha   90.00
_cell.angle_beta   90.00
_cell.angle_gamma   90.00
#
_symmetry.space_group_name_H-M   'P 1'
#
loop_
_entity.id
_entity.type
_entity.pdbx_description
1 polymer ?
#
loop_
_entity_poly.entity_id
_entity_poly.type
_entity_poly.pdbx_seq_one_letter_code
_entity_poly.pdbx_strand_id
1 'polypeptide(L)'
;MLENRVRELRKERGLKQDELAARINVSQQTISRIEKGENSLPADILVHLSKFFHVSTDYILRLSDVRMISEYRIEVEKTIERNMEFCRIYERLDKKNQELVCSLMEQLETGQEKGKANKG
;
A
#
# COMPACT_ATOMS: atom_id res chain seq x y z
N MET A 1 -5.35 8.93 -25.24
CA MET A 1 -6.04 9.33 -23.98
C MET A 1 -4.98 9.86 -23.06
N LEU A 2 -5.18 11.03 -22.45
CA LEU A 2 -4.23 11.56 -21.46
C LEU A 2 -4.01 10.51 -20.38
N GLU A 3 -2.75 10.25 -20.10
CA GLU A 3 -2.35 9.36 -19.03
C GLU A 3 -2.54 10.09 -17.69
N ASN A 4 -3.17 9.42 -16.72
CA ASN A 4 -3.51 9.99 -15.42
C ASN A 4 -2.97 9.07 -14.33
N ARG A 5 -2.12 9.61 -13.44
CA ARG A 5 -1.42 8.82 -12.43
C ARG A 5 -2.36 8.17 -11.42
N VAL A 6 -3.50 8.80 -11.11
CA VAL A 6 -4.52 8.21 -10.23
C VAL A 6 -5.12 6.96 -10.87
N ARG A 7 -5.39 7.00 -12.18
CA ARG A 7 -5.92 5.86 -12.93
C ARG A 7 -4.91 4.70 -12.98
N GLU A 8 -3.63 5.00 -13.20
CA GLU A 8 -2.54 4.03 -13.17
C GLU A 8 -2.45 3.35 -11.81
N LEU A 9 -2.29 4.14 -10.75
CA LEU A 9 -2.18 3.66 -9.37
C LEU A 9 -3.38 2.82 -8.92
N ARG A 10 -4.60 3.22 -9.32
CA ARG A 10 -5.81 2.46 -9.02
C ARG A 10 -5.79 1.09 -9.69
N LYS A 11 -5.43 1.04 -10.99
CA LYS A 11 -5.38 -0.21 -11.76
C LYS A 11 -4.28 -1.15 -11.28
N GLU A 12 -3.12 -0.62 -10.89
CA GLU A 12 -2.03 -1.42 -10.30
C GLU A 12 -2.50 -2.16 -9.03
N ARG A 13 -3.42 -1.58 -8.28
CA ARG A 13 -4.03 -2.21 -7.10
C ARG A 13 -5.27 -3.06 -7.40
N GLY A 14 -5.62 -3.23 -8.68
CA GLY A 14 -6.80 -4.01 -9.10
C GLY A 14 -8.14 -3.40 -8.68
N LEU A 15 -8.17 -2.12 -8.31
CA LEU A 15 -9.37 -1.49 -7.75
C LEU A 15 -10.32 -0.96 -8.83
N LYS A 16 -11.62 -1.06 -8.59
CA LYS A 16 -12.66 -0.32 -9.30
C LYS A 16 -12.74 1.14 -8.80
N GLN A 17 -13.40 2.01 -9.57
CA GLN A 17 -13.47 3.44 -9.24
C GLN A 17 -14.28 3.71 -7.95
N ASP A 18 -15.36 2.98 -7.75
CA ASP A 18 -16.19 2.98 -6.53
C ASP A 18 -15.43 2.47 -5.31
N GLU A 19 -14.61 1.43 -5.48
CA GLU A 19 -13.76 0.91 -4.40
C GLU A 19 -12.72 1.96 -3.95
N LEU A 20 -12.03 2.62 -4.89
CA LEU A 20 -11.13 3.72 -4.54
C LEU A 20 -11.89 4.88 -3.89
N ALA A 21 -13.06 5.23 -4.43
CA ALA A 21 -13.89 6.30 -3.90
C ALA A 21 -14.27 6.06 -2.43
N ALA A 22 -14.67 4.84 -2.09
CA ALA A 22 -14.98 4.43 -0.72
C ALA A 22 -13.74 4.52 0.19
N ARG A 23 -12.55 4.13 -0.29
CA ARG A 23 -11.31 4.17 0.50
C ARG A 23 -10.85 5.57 0.87
N ILE A 24 -11.12 6.56 0.02
CA ILE A 24 -10.73 7.96 0.26
C ILE A 24 -11.92 8.87 0.58
N ASN A 25 -13.09 8.28 0.86
CA ASN A 25 -14.32 8.96 1.25
C ASN A 25 -14.80 10.05 0.26
N VAL A 26 -14.89 9.70 -1.02
CA VAL A 26 -15.45 10.55 -2.09
C VAL A 26 -16.46 9.79 -2.92
N SER A 27 -17.14 10.47 -3.85
CA SER A 27 -18.04 9.80 -4.81
C SER A 27 -17.28 9.11 -5.95
N GLN A 28 -17.84 8.04 -6.51
CA GLN A 28 -17.30 7.40 -7.73
C GLN A 28 -17.23 8.37 -8.91
N GLN A 29 -18.18 9.31 -9.00
CA GLN A 29 -18.16 10.39 -10.01
C GLN A 29 -16.93 11.29 -9.85
N THR A 30 -16.55 11.60 -8.61
CA THR A 30 -15.32 12.37 -8.30
C THR A 30 -14.09 11.66 -8.85
N ILE A 31 -13.93 10.37 -8.57
CA ILE A 31 -12.81 9.56 -9.13
C ILE A 31 -12.87 9.55 -10.65
N SER A 32 -14.04 9.33 -11.25
CA SER A 32 -14.17 9.33 -12.71
C SER A 32 -13.76 10.66 -13.34
N ARG A 33 -14.14 11.81 -12.76
CA ARG A 33 -13.76 13.13 -13.28
C ARG A 33 -12.28 13.40 -13.13
N ILE A 34 -11.69 13.00 -12.00
CA ILE A 34 -10.23 13.08 -11.77
C ILE A 34 -9.49 12.30 -12.85
N GLU A 35 -9.88 11.05 -13.10
CA GLU A 35 -9.21 10.19 -14.07
C GLU A 35 -9.35 10.65 -15.53
N LYS A 36 -10.39 11.43 -15.83
CA LYS A 36 -10.61 12.05 -17.14
C LYS A 36 -9.91 13.41 -17.29
N GLY A 37 -9.37 13.97 -16.20
CA GLY A 37 -8.79 15.31 -16.20
C GLY A 37 -9.82 16.44 -16.24
N GLU A 38 -11.09 16.15 -15.94
CA GLU A 38 -12.21 17.10 -16.02
C GLU A 38 -12.39 17.92 -14.73
N ASN A 39 -11.80 17.49 -13.61
CA ASN A 39 -11.83 18.21 -12.33
C ASN A 39 -10.43 18.73 -11.97
N SER A 40 -10.36 19.96 -11.43
CA SER A 40 -9.22 20.38 -10.62
C SER A 40 -9.13 19.42 -9.42
N LEU A 41 -8.02 18.71 -9.26
CA LEU A 41 -7.81 17.79 -8.14
C LEU A 41 -7.69 18.60 -6.84
N PRO A 42 -8.70 18.60 -5.95
CA PRO A 42 -8.66 19.38 -4.72
C PRO A 42 -7.50 18.94 -3.83
N ALA A 43 -6.89 19.87 -3.10
CA ALA A 43 -5.68 19.61 -2.33
C ALA A 43 -5.89 18.54 -1.24
N ASP A 44 -7.07 18.51 -0.61
CA ASP A 44 -7.47 17.49 0.35
C ASP A 44 -7.53 16.11 -0.30
N ILE A 45 -8.15 15.97 -1.48
CA ILE A 45 -8.20 14.69 -2.20
C ILE A 45 -6.80 14.26 -2.64
N LEU A 46 -5.96 15.19 -3.11
CA LEU A 46 -4.57 14.92 -3.48
C LEU A 46 -3.77 14.37 -2.28
N VAL A 47 -3.94 14.94 -1.09
CA VAL A 47 -3.31 14.43 0.15
C VAL A 47 -3.82 13.04 0.51
N HIS A 48 -5.13 12.78 0.40
CA HIS A 48 -5.69 11.45 0.66
C HIS A 48 -5.15 10.40 -0.33
N LEU A 49 -5.06 10.74 -1.61
CA LEU A 49 -4.49 9.87 -2.64
C LEU A 49 -3.00 9.60 -2.38
N SER A 50 -2.24 10.64 -2.03
CA SER A 50 -0.81 10.53 -1.69
C SER A 50 -0.58 9.55 -0.54
N LYS A 51 -1.35 9.69 0.55
CA LYS A 51 -1.30 8.79 1.71
C LYS A 51 -1.75 7.37 1.37
N PHE A 52 -2.87 7.23 0.67
CA PHE A 52 -3.41 5.93 0.29
C PHE A 52 -2.44 5.16 -0.60
N PHE A 53 -1.86 5.81 -1.60
CA PHE A 53 -0.96 5.18 -2.56
C PHE A 53 0.51 5.12 -2.11
N HIS A 54 0.85 5.75 -0.97
CA HIS A 54 2.23 5.91 -0.49
C HIS A 54 3.15 6.56 -1.53
N VAL A 55 2.63 7.60 -2.20
CA VAL A 55 3.33 8.32 -3.27
C VAL A 55 3.35 9.82 -2.98
N SER A 56 4.30 10.54 -3.58
CA SER A 56 4.32 12.00 -3.50
C SER A 56 3.17 12.64 -4.27
N THR A 57 2.77 13.83 -3.85
CA THR A 57 1.82 14.66 -4.61
C THR A 57 2.37 15.02 -5.98
N ASP A 58 3.68 15.26 -6.07
CA ASP A 58 4.39 15.56 -7.31
C ASP A 58 4.30 14.41 -8.30
N TYR A 59 4.36 13.16 -7.82
CA TYR A 59 4.15 11.98 -8.65
C TYR A 59 2.71 11.93 -9.20
N ILE A 60 1.71 12.17 -8.34
CA ILE A 60 0.29 12.18 -8.74
C ILE A 60 0.02 13.26 -9.78
N LEU A 61 0.61 14.44 -9.58
CA LEU A 61 0.50 15.61 -10.47
C LEU A 61 1.42 15.53 -11.71
N ARG A 62 2.21 14.46 -11.84
CA ARG A 62 3.18 14.26 -12.94
C ARG A 62 4.25 15.35 -13.03
N LEU A 63 4.60 15.93 -11.88
CA LEU A 63 5.75 16.83 -11.72
C LEU A 63 7.06 16.06 -11.43
N SER A 64 6.96 14.77 -11.11
CA SER A 64 8.09 13.88 -10.89
C SER A 64 7.76 12.43 -11.25
N ASP A 65 8.77 11.68 -11.70
CA ASP A 65 8.69 10.22 -11.85
C ASP A 65 9.09 9.47 -10.57
N VAL A 66 9.58 10.17 -9.55
CA VAL A 66 9.88 9.58 -8.25
C VAL A 66 8.59 9.28 -7.52
N ARG A 67 8.26 7.98 -7.44
CA ARG A 67 6.99 7.49 -6.89
C ARG A 67 6.84 7.75 -5.39
N MET A 68 7.81 7.37 -4.57
CA MET A 68 7.67 7.38 -3.09
C MET A 68 8.15 8.67 -2.44
N ILE A 69 7.51 9.04 -1.32
CA ILE A 69 7.98 10.12 -0.43
C ILE A 69 9.18 9.63 0.39
N SER A 70 10.11 10.53 0.75
CA SER A 70 11.27 10.24 1.60
C SER A 70 10.91 9.54 2.91
N GLU A 71 9.85 9.97 3.61
CA GLU A 71 9.47 9.31 4.87
C GLU A 71 9.09 7.84 4.67
N TYR A 72 8.27 7.54 3.66
CA TYR A 72 7.89 6.15 3.35
C TYR A 72 9.08 5.32 2.90
N ARG A 73 10.02 5.89 2.13
CA ARG A 73 11.26 5.20 1.76
C ARG A 73 12.06 4.80 2.99
N ILE A 74 12.23 5.71 3.96
CA ILE A 74 12.97 5.44 5.19
C ILE A 74 12.28 4.36 6.04
N GLU A 75 10.94 4.39 6.14
CA GLU A 75 10.19 3.39 6.90
C GLU A 75 10.30 1.98 6.28
N VAL A 76 10.20 1.89 4.95
CA VAL A 76 10.39 0.64 4.21
C VAL A 76 11.83 0.13 4.38
N GLU A 77 12.83 1.01 4.22
CA GLU A 77 14.25 0.65 4.37
C GLU A 77 14.54 0.12 5.78
N LYS A 78 14.08 0.79 6.83
CA LYS A 78 14.20 0.30 8.22
C LYS A 78 13.54 -1.06 8.45
N THR A 79 12.39 -1.28 7.83
CA THR A 79 11.66 -2.56 7.93
C THR A 79 12.43 -3.68 7.23
N ILE A 80 12.95 -3.40 6.03
CA ILE A 80 13.80 -4.33 5.28
C ILE A 80 15.05 -4.66 6.10
N GLU A 81 15.77 -3.66 6.60
CA GLU A 81 16.98 -3.82 7.41
C GLU A 81 16.71 -4.70 8.64
N ARG A 82 15.63 -4.43 9.38
CA ARG A 82 15.24 -5.20 10.57
C ARG A 82 14.99 -6.67 10.25
N ASN A 83 14.38 -6.95 9.10
CA ASN A 83 13.98 -8.30 8.72
C ASN A 83 15.02 -9.03 7.86
N MET A 84 16.08 -8.33 7.43
CA MET A 84 17.03 -8.82 6.43
C MET A 84 17.72 -10.12 6.88
N GLU A 85 18.10 -10.20 8.15
CA GLU A 85 18.76 -11.39 8.70
C GLU A 85 17.84 -12.60 8.74
N PHE A 86 16.58 -12.39 9.14
CA PHE A 86 15.58 -13.46 9.11
C PHE A 86 15.39 -14.02 7.70
N CYS A 87 15.22 -13.15 6.70
CA CYS A 87 15.08 -13.58 5.30
C CYS A 87 16.30 -14.35 4.81
N ARG A 88 17.52 -13.87 5.11
CA ARG A 88 18.77 -14.56 4.74
C ARG A 88 18.87 -15.96 5.33
N ILE A 89 18.48 -16.13 6.58
CA ILE A 89 18.49 -17.44 7.25
C ILE A 89 17.43 -18.34 6.62
N TYR A 90 16.20 -17.82 6.46
CA TYR A 90 15.08 -18.57 5.89
C TYR A 90 15.37 -19.10 4.48
N GLU A 91 15.99 -18.29 3.61
CA GLU A 91 16.37 -18.69 2.25
C GLU A 91 17.41 -19.81 2.20
N ARG A 92 18.22 -20.00 3.25
CA ARG A 92 19.24 -21.05 3.34
C ARG A 92 18.69 -22.38 3.86
N LEU A 93 17.48 -22.40 4.41
CA LEU A 93 16.84 -23.61 4.89
C LEU A 93 16.36 -24.47 3.71
N ASP A 94 16.34 -25.79 3.91
CA ASP A 94 15.63 -26.66 2.98
C ASP A 94 14.11 -26.45 3.04
N LYS A 95 13.41 -26.97 2.03
CA LYS A 95 11.96 -26.80 1.88
C LYS A 95 11.17 -27.29 3.11
N LYS A 96 11.57 -28.39 3.73
CA LYS A 96 10.87 -28.96 4.90
C LYS A 96 11.00 -28.03 6.10
N ASN A 97 12.18 -27.45 6.30
CA ASN A 97 12.44 -26.50 7.37
C ASN A 97 11.74 -25.16 7.12
N GLN A 98 11.67 -24.70 5.87
CA GLN A 98 10.88 -23.51 5.50
C GLN A 98 9.39 -23.70 5.79
N GLU A 99 8.80 -24.84 5.42
CA GLU A 99 7.40 -25.20 5.72
C GLU A 99 7.14 -25.21 7.22
N LEU A 100 8.06 -25.77 8.02
CA LEU A 100 7.96 -25.76 9.47
C LEU A 100 7.94 -24.34 10.04
N VAL A 101 8.85 -23.47 9.60
CA VAL A 101 8.90 -22.06 10.05
C VAL A 101 7.58 -21.35 9.73
N CYS A 102 7.04 -21.51 8.52
CA CYS A 102 5.74 -20.94 8.16
C CYS A 102 4.62 -21.44 9.07
N SER A 103 4.53 -22.74 9.31
CA SER A 103 3.50 -23.31 10.18
C SER A 103 3.58 -22.79 11.62
N LEU A 104 4.79 -22.59 12.15
CA LEU A 104 4.98 -22.01 13.48
C LEU A 104 4.56 -20.54 13.53
N MET A 105 4.87 -19.76 12.49
CA MET A 105 4.45 -18.36 12.41
C MET A 105 2.93 -18.22 12.44
N GLU A 106 2.21 -19.01 11.64
CA GLU A 106 0.75 -19.02 11.60
C GLU A 106 0.12 -19.41 12.96
N GLN A 107 0.69 -20.41 13.63
CA GLN A 107 0.25 -20.85 14.95
C GLN A 107 0.44 -19.75 16.00
N LEU A 108 1.59 -19.06 15.98
CA LEU A 108 1.90 -17.98 16.91
C LEU A 108 0.97 -16.78 16.69
N GLU A 109 0.70 -16.40 15.44
CA GLU A 109 -0.22 -15.32 15.08
C GLU A 109 -1.63 -15.63 15.60
N THR A 110 -2.15 -16.82 15.31
CA THR A 110 -3.47 -17.28 15.78
C THR A 110 -3.56 -17.28 17.32
N GLY A 111 -2.48 -17.68 18.00
CA GLY A 111 -2.41 -17.68 19.47
C GLY A 111 -2.48 -16.28 20.08
N GLN A 112 -1.86 -15.28 19.44
CA GLN A 112 -1.88 -13.89 19.89
C GLN A 112 -3.26 -13.24 19.76
N GLU A 113 -3.99 -13.56 18.70
CA GLU A 113 -5.35 -13.02 18.48
C GLU A 113 -6.34 -13.53 19.54
N LYS A 114 -6.31 -14.83 19.84
CA LYS A 114 -7.16 -15.45 20.88
C LYS A 114 -6.87 -14.88 22.28
N GLY A 115 -5.60 -14.59 22.58
CA GLY A 115 -5.20 -13.98 23.85
C GLY A 115 -5.68 -12.52 24.02
N LYS A 116 -5.93 -11.80 22.92
CA LYS A 116 -6.49 -10.44 22.96
C LYS A 116 -8.02 -10.45 23.12
N ALA A 117 -8.71 -11.41 22.51
CA ALA A 117 -10.16 -11.56 22.61
C ALA A 117 -10.63 -11.97 24.03
N ASN A 118 -9.81 -12.72 24.78
CA ASN A 118 -10.15 -13.17 26.14
C ASN A 118 -9.84 -12.15 27.26
N LYS A 119 -9.39 -10.94 26.91
CA LYS A 119 -9.07 -9.86 27.86
C LYS A 119 -10.00 -8.65 27.74
N GLY A 120 -11.08 -8.76 26.95
CA GLY A 120 -12.11 -7.73 26.76
C GLY A 120 -13.36 -8.00 27.59
#